data_AF-A0A926VFY9-F1
#
_entry.id   AF-A0A926VFY9-F1
#
_cell.length_a   1.000
_cell.length_b   1.000
_cell.length_c   1.000
_cell.angle_alpha   90.00
_cell.angle_beta   90.00
_cell.angle_gamma   90.00
#
_symmetry.space_group_name_H-M   'P 1'
#
loop_
_entity.id
_entity.type
_entity.pdbx_description
1 polymer ?
#
loop_
_entity_poly.entity_id
_entity_poly.type
_entity_poly.pdbx_seq_one_letter_code
_entity_poly.pdbx_strand_id
1 'polypeptide(L)' 'MIQAQTIEAIYEDGVLRPLQTLEGLAEHSRVKITINSEQSLPHPLLQFAGILSDEEAEDLQRMIADEFGKIDPHGW' A
#
# COMPACT_ATOMS: atom_id res chain seq x y z
N MET A 1 2.28 -9.23 33.43
CA MET A 1 2.47 -9.67 32.04
C MET A 1 1.52 -8.87 31.17
N ILE A 2 1.97 -8.31 30.04
CA ILE A 2 1.07 -7.63 29.10
C ILE A 2 0.41 -8.73 28.27
N GLN A 3 -0.89 -8.95 28.48
CA GLN A 3 -1.65 -9.90 27.70
C GLN A 3 -2.21 -9.16 26.48
N ALA A 4 -1.67 -9.46 25.30
CA ALA A 4 -2.17 -8.92 24.04
C ALA A 4 -3.16 -9.91 23.44
N GLN A 5 -4.34 -9.42 23.05
CA GLN A 5 -5.34 -10.19 22.32
C GLN A 5 -5.74 -9.43 21.07
N THR A 6 -5.89 -10.15 19.97
CA THR A 6 -6.45 -9.61 18.72
C THR A 6 -7.93 -9.92 18.70
N ILE A 7 -8.75 -8.92 18.43
CA ILE A 7 -10.21 -9.05 18.42
C ILE A 7 -10.74 -8.51 17.09
N GLU A 8 -11.82 -9.12 16.60
CA GLU A 8 -12.55 -8.58 15.47
C GLU A 8 -13.56 -7.54 15.95
N ALA A 9 -13.59 -6.40 15.26
CA ALA A 9 -14.48 -5.29 15.56
C ALA A 9 -14.91 -4.60 14.27
N ILE A 10 -16.13 -4.09 14.26
CA ILE A 10 -16.62 -3.20 13.22
C ILE A 10 -16.32 -1.77 13.64
N TYR A 11 -15.76 -0.99 12.71
CA TYR A 11 -15.60 0.45 12.89
C TYR A 11 -16.80 1.18 12.26
N GLU A 12 -17.66 1.75 13.09
CA GLU A 12 -18.89 2.43 12.68
C GLU A 12 -19.11 3.68 13.55
N ASP A 13 -19.49 4.79 12.91
CA ASP A 13 -19.71 6.10 13.58
C ASP A 13 -18.53 6.59 14.43
N GLY A 14 -17.30 6.24 14.05
CA GLY A 14 -16.10 6.62 14.80
C GLY A 14 -15.81 5.75 16.03
N VAL A 15 -16.59 4.69 16.26
CA VAL A 15 -16.46 3.78 17.42
C VAL A 15 -16.10 2.37 16.96
N LEU A 16 -15.14 1.73 17.63
CA LEU A 16 -14.83 0.31 17.45
C LEU A 16 -15.82 -0.53 18.27
N ARG A 17 -16.63 -1.35 17.59
CA ARG A 17 -17.62 -2.25 18.20
C ARG A 17 -17.12 -3.69 18.07
N PRO A 18 -16.66 -4.34 19.17
CA PRO A 18 -16.24 -5.73 19.14
C PRO A 18 -17.38 -6.65 18.67
N LEU A 19 -17.05 -7.64 17.85
CA LEU A 19 -18.01 -8.68 17.43
C LEU A 19 -18.21 -9.75 18.51
N GLN A 20 -17.33 -9.79 19.51
CA GLN A 20 -17.33 -10.75 20.59
C GLN A 20 -17.09 -10.06 21.93
N THR A 21 -17.58 -10.68 23.00
CA THR A 21 -17.29 -10.24 24.37
C THR A 21 -15.82 -10.39 24.68
N LEU A 22 -15.26 -9.40 25.38
CA LEU A 22 -13.86 -9.40 25.78
C LEU A 22 -13.72 -10.13 27.12
N GLU A 23 -13.33 -11.40 27.07
CA GLU A 23 -13.05 -12.16 28.28
C GLU A 23 -11.88 -11.56 29.06
N GLY A 24 -11.99 -11.53 30.39
CA GLY A 24 -10.96 -10.97 31.27
C GLY A 24 -10.90 -9.44 31.30
N LEU A 25 -11.82 -8.74 30.63
CA LEU A 25 -11.93 -7.28 30.70
C LEU A 25 -13.12 -6.86 31.56
N ALA A 26 -12.84 -6.18 32.68
CA ALA A 26 -13.89 -5.61 33.52
C ALA A 26 -14.52 -4.39 32.85
N GLU A 27 -15.83 -4.19 33.06
CA GLU A 27 -16.49 -2.95 32.66
C GLU A 27 -15.79 -1.72 33.25
N HIS A 28 -15.77 -0.61 32.49
CA HIS A 28 -15.11 0.64 32.85
C HIS A 28 -13.59 0.57 33.04
N SER A 29 -12.94 -0.53 32.66
CA SER A 29 -11.49 -0.60 32.66
C SER A 29 -10.89 0.22 31.51
N ARG A 30 -9.79 0.91 31.80
CA ARG A 30 -9.04 1.66 30.78
C ARG A 30 -8.14 0.69 30.01
N VAL A 31 -8.34 0.61 28.70
CA VAL A 31 -7.54 -0.25 27.80
C VAL A 31 -6.69 0.59 26.85
N LYS A 32 -5.62 -0.03 26.33
CA LYS A 32 -4.83 0.50 25.22
C LYS A 32 -5.14 -0.34 23.98
N ILE A 33 -5.54 0.31 22.89
CA ILE A 33 -5.88 -0.35 21.63
C ILE A 33 -4.74 -0.08 20.63
N THR A 34 -4.31 -1.11 19.92
CA THR A 34 -3.39 -1.00 18.79
C THR A 34 -4.19 -1.26 17.51
N ILE A 35 -4.20 -0.29 16.59
CA ILE A 35 -4.88 -0.40 15.30
C ILE A 35 -3.81 -0.62 14.24
N ASN A 36 -3.82 -1.78 13.60
CA ASN A 36 -2.99 -2.06 12.44
C ASN A 36 -3.86 -1.95 11.20
N SER A 37 -3.84 -0.80 10.53
CA SER A 37 -4.42 -0.70 9.19
C SER A 37 -3.39 -1.24 8.21
N GLU A 38 -3.62 -2.44 7.69
CA GLU A 38 -3.07 -2.79 6.38
C GLU A 38 -3.78 -1.90 5.37
N GLN A 39 -3.32 -0.66 5.23
CA GLN A 39 -3.60 0.06 4.00
C GLN A 39 -3.03 -0.83 2.91
N SER A 40 -3.91 -1.56 2.22
CA SER A 40 -3.66 -2.05 0.87
C SER A 40 -3.53 -0.81 0.00
N LEU A 41 -2.43 -0.07 0.17
CA LEU A 41 -1.95 0.79 -0.88
C LEU A 41 -1.74 -0.17 -2.06
N PRO A 42 -2.30 0.14 -3.24
CA PRO A 42 -2.02 -0.67 -4.41
C PRO A 42 -0.50 -0.83 -4.50
N HIS A 43 -0.05 -2.08 -4.66
CA HIS A 43 1.36 -2.42 -4.73
C HIS A 43 2.07 -1.41 -5.65
N PRO A 44 3.21 -0.81 -5.30
CA PRO A 44 3.82 0.27 -6.08
C PRO A 44 4.08 -0.08 -7.55
N LEU A 45 4.12 -1.38 -7.88
CA LEU A 45 4.30 -1.89 -9.24
C LEU A 45 2.99 -2.12 -10.03
N LEU A 46 1.82 -1.99 -9.41
CA LEU A 46 0.53 -2.12 -10.10
C LEU A 46 0.39 -1.08 -11.22
N GLN A 47 1.00 0.10 -11.08
CA GLN A 47 1.02 1.13 -12.12
C GLN A 47 1.81 0.70 -13.39
N PHE A 48 2.66 -0.32 -13.28
CA PHE A 48 3.44 -0.86 -14.40
C PHE A 48 2.88 -2.20 -14.90
N ALA A 49 1.80 -2.69 -14.30
CA ALA A 49 1.16 -3.94 -14.71
C ALA A 49 0.21 -3.67 -15.88
N GLY A 50 0.55 -4.17 -17.08
CA GLY A 50 -0.27 -4.00 -18.26
C GLY A 50 0.54 -4.04 -19.56
N ILE A 51 -0.12 -3.63 -20.65
CA ILE A 51 0.53 -3.41 -21.94
C ILE A 51 0.70 -1.90 -22.09
N LEU A 52 1.87 -1.48 -22.55
CA LEU A 52 2.18 -0.09 -22.87
C LEU A 52 1.19 0.42 -23.93
N SER A 53 0.57 1.58 -23.72
CA SER A 53 -0.21 2.23 -24.76
C SER A 53 0.69 2.68 -25.92
N ASP A 54 0.11 2.90 -27.10
CA ASP A 54 0.87 3.38 -28.26
C ASP A 54 1.54 4.74 -27.98
N GLU A 55 0.89 5.62 -27.22
CA GLU A 55 1.44 6.93 -26.81
C GLU A 55 2.67 6.75 -25.91
N GLU A 56 2.58 5.92 -24.86
CA GLU A 56 3.70 5.65 -23.97
C GLU A 56 4.86 4.95 -24.70
N ALA A 57 4.55 4.13 -25.71
CA ALA A 57 5.55 3.48 -26.55
C ALA A 57 6.30 4.47 -27.43
N GLU A 58 5.60 5.43 -28.04
CA GLU A 58 6.20 6.50 -28.84
C GLU A 58 7.11 7.41 -28.00
N ASP A 59 6.66 7.77 -26.80
CA ASP A 59 7.45 8.59 -25.87
C ASP A 59 8.73 7.87 -25.43
N LEU A 60 8.64 6.57 -25.13
CA LEU A 60 9.80 5.75 -24.80
C LEU A 60 10.78 5.68 -25.98
N GLN A 61 10.28 5.49 -27.20
CA GLN A 61 11.11 5.46 -28.41
C GLN A 61 11.85 6.79 -28.62
N ARG A 62 11.18 7.92 -28.39
CA ARG A 62 11.80 9.24 -28.50
C ARG A 62 12.92 9.41 -27.47
N MET A 63 12.67 9.04 -26.21
CA MET A 63 13.68 9.12 -25.16
C MET A 63 14.91 8.26 -25.47
N ILE A 64 14.70 7.04 -25.99
CA ILE A 64 15.81 6.18 -26.42
C ILE A 64 16.61 6.82 -27.55
N ALA A 65 15.93 7.42 -28.55
CA ALA A 65 16.61 8.09 -29.65
C ALA A 65 17.43 9.32 -29.19
N ASP A 66 16.92 10.09 -28.23
CA ASP A 66 17.59 11.27 -27.71
C ASP A 66 18.86 10.95 -26.91
N GLU A 67 18.80 9.87 -26.12
CA GLU A 67 19.88 9.42 -25.24
C GLU A 67 20.90 8.52 -25.96
N PHE A 68 20.43 7.58 -26.79
CA PHE A 68 21.25 6.52 -27.38
C PHE A 68 21.34 6.57 -28.91
N GLY A 69 20.57 7.42 -29.58
CA GLY A 69 20.60 7.57 -31.04
C GLY A 69 21.77 8.40 -31.57
N LYS A 70 22.55 9.03 -30.68
CA LYS A 70 23.74 9.79 -31.04
C LYS A 70 24.97 8.89 -30.95
N ILE A 71 25.17 8.06 -31.96
CA ILE A 71 26.45 7.35 -32.12
C ILE A 71 27.48 8.41 -32.53
N ASP A 72 28.46 8.68 -31.65
CA ASP A 72 29.60 9.54 -31.99
C ASP A 72 30.45 8.86 -33.06
N PRO A 73 30.54 9.43 -34.29
CA PRO A 73 31.36 8.86 -35.35
C PRO A 73 32.87 8.93 -35.07
N HIS A 74 33.29 9.61 -34.01
CA HIS A 74 34.69 9.72 -33.57
C HIS A 74 34.99 8.97 -32.26
N GLY A 75 34.05 8.16 -31.75
CA GLY A 75 34.18 7.44 -30.47
C GLY A 75 35.03 6.16 -30.49
N TRP A 76 35.89 5.96 -31.49
CA TRP A 76 36.84 4.84 -31.59
C TRP A 76 38.28 5.30 -31.48
#